data_AF-A0A4P5VNE4-F1
#
_entry.id   AF-A0A4P5VNE4-F1
#
_cell.length_a   1.000
_cell.length_b   1.000
_cell.length_c   1.000
_cell.angle_alpha   90.00
_cell.angle_beta   90.00
_cell.angle_gamma   90.00
#
_symmetry.space_group_name_H-M   'P 1'
#
loop_
_entity.id
_entity.type
_entity.pdbx_description
1 polymer ?
#
loop_
_entity_poly.entity_id
_entity_poly.type
_entity_poly.pdbx_seq_one_letter_code
_entity_poly.pdbx_strand_id
1 'polypeptide(L)'
;MRVLSTVYLGATDRRALDWLVERGAQVRVSTDTRRTRLHAKAWLFHRASGSSTAYIGSSNLSAPALLDGLEWNVRLAALETPAMLRKFEGTFEAYWEEGEFEPYTATPEQQVRLDHHLSLARGVDPAGASGSGAATAPVWFDLRPYAYQREMLDALAAERSLHQRWRNLVVAATGTGKTVLAAFDVARLPADFPEQFPSPDPPPLLLIAHRKEILLQALATFRQVLRDPSFGELYVDGAMPSQWRHVFASV
;
A
#
# COMPACT_ATOMS: atom_id res chain seq x y z
N MET A 1 8.37 25.24 -6.68
CA MET A 1 7.32 24.38 -6.11
C MET A 1 7.92 23.02 -5.79
N ARG A 2 7.52 22.39 -4.68
CA ARG A 2 7.99 21.06 -4.25
C ARG A 2 6.82 20.09 -4.26
N VAL A 3 6.98 18.93 -4.87
CA VAL A 3 5.93 17.91 -5.03
C VAL A 3 6.46 16.55 -4.62
N LEU A 4 5.73 15.88 -3.73
CA LEU A 4 5.93 14.47 -3.41
C LEU A 4 4.80 13.66 -4.06
N SER A 5 5.15 12.56 -4.72
CA SER A 5 4.18 11.63 -5.30
C SER A 5 4.59 10.18 -5.08
N THR A 6 3.67 9.25 -5.31
CA THR A 6 3.90 7.81 -5.15
C THR A 6 3.23 7.03 -6.28
N VAL A 7 3.77 5.84 -6.59
CA VAL A 7 3.15 4.89 -7.51
C VAL A 7 2.23 3.89 -6.79
N TYR A 8 2.04 4.01 -5.47
CA TYR A 8 1.36 3.04 -4.60
C TYR A 8 0.01 2.49 -5.11
N LEU A 9 -0.85 3.30 -5.74
CA LEU A 9 -2.12 2.85 -6.35
C LEU A 9 -2.12 2.83 -7.88
N GLY A 10 -0.97 3.09 -8.53
CA GLY A 10 -0.92 3.27 -9.97
C GLY A 10 -1.70 4.48 -10.51
N ALA A 11 -2.28 5.31 -9.63
CA ALA A 11 -3.13 6.44 -9.98
C ALA A 11 -2.36 7.67 -10.47
N THR A 12 -1.05 7.71 -10.19
CA THR A 12 -0.18 8.79 -10.67
C THR A 12 -0.09 8.76 -12.20
N ASP A 13 -0.26 9.94 -12.80
CA ASP A 13 -0.06 10.16 -14.23
C ASP A 13 1.37 10.66 -14.47
N ARG A 14 2.18 9.88 -15.18
CA ARG A 14 3.54 10.27 -15.53
C ARG A 14 3.58 11.56 -16.34
N ARG A 15 2.66 11.76 -17.29
CA ARG A 15 2.66 12.96 -18.14
C ARG A 15 2.45 14.23 -17.30
N ALA A 16 1.66 14.14 -16.24
CA ALA A 16 1.48 15.25 -15.30
C ALA A 16 2.77 15.54 -14.52
N LEU A 17 3.52 14.51 -14.11
CA LEU A 17 4.82 14.71 -13.45
C LEU A 17 5.85 15.32 -14.40
N ASP A 18 5.93 14.82 -15.63
CA ASP A 18 6.82 15.37 -16.67
C ASP A 18 6.53 16.86 -16.89
N TRP A 19 5.25 17.21 -17.06
CA TRP A 19 4.77 18.58 -17.22
C TRP A 19 5.11 19.51 -16.04
N LEU A 20 5.12 18.97 -14.81
CA LEU A 20 5.50 19.71 -13.61
C LEU A 20 7.01 19.99 -13.57
N VAL A 21 7.82 18.97 -13.89
CA VAL A 21 9.28 19.11 -13.99
C VAL A 21 9.64 20.15 -15.05
N GLU A 22 9.00 20.12 -16.23
CA GLU A 22 9.17 21.13 -17.29
C GLU A 22 8.91 22.57 -16.83
N ARG A 23 8.05 22.75 -15.81
CA ARG A 23 7.72 24.06 -15.21
C ARG A 23 8.61 24.44 -14.03
N GLY A 24 9.69 23.69 -13.81
CA GLY A 24 10.65 23.94 -12.72
C GLY A 24 10.14 23.49 -11.35
N ALA A 25 9.15 22.58 -11.30
CA ALA A 25 8.80 21.94 -10.05
C ALA A 25 9.93 20.97 -9.65
N GLN A 26 10.27 20.96 -8.36
CA GLN A 26 11.08 19.89 -7.78
C GLN A 26 10.11 18.75 -7.46
N VAL A 27 10.26 17.63 -8.15
CA VAL A 27 9.43 16.46 -7.95
C VAL A 27 10.28 15.36 -7.34
N ARG A 28 9.78 14.74 -6.27
CA ARG A 28 10.32 13.46 -5.79
C ARG A 28 9.21 12.41 -5.79
N VAL A 29 9.54 11.22 -6.24
CA VAL A 29 8.59 10.12 -6.39
C VAL A 29 9.09 8.93 -5.59
N SER A 30 8.20 8.36 -4.78
CA SER A 30 8.43 7.06 -4.19
C SER A 30 7.85 5.98 -5.11
N THR A 31 8.72 5.16 -5.68
CA THR A 31 8.32 3.96 -6.45
C THR A 31 8.13 2.74 -5.57
N ASP A 32 8.42 2.87 -4.26
CA ASP A 32 8.19 1.84 -3.27
C ASP A 32 6.70 1.79 -2.90
N THR A 33 5.98 0.87 -3.52
CA THR A 33 4.55 0.59 -3.23
C THR A 33 4.33 -0.13 -1.90
N ARG A 34 5.37 -0.36 -1.08
CA ARG A 34 5.28 -1.14 0.16
C ARG A 34 5.70 -0.34 1.40
N ARG A 35 6.67 0.56 1.31
CA ARG A 35 7.14 1.40 2.43
C ARG A 35 6.32 2.69 2.59
N THR A 36 6.06 3.39 1.50
CA THR A 36 5.48 4.75 1.53
C THR A 36 4.01 4.74 1.15
N ARG A 37 3.14 4.60 2.15
CA ARG A 37 1.70 4.79 1.97
C ARG A 37 1.31 6.25 2.11
N LEU A 38 1.99 7.15 1.38
CA LEU A 38 1.58 8.56 1.31
C LEU A 38 0.23 8.62 0.57
N HIS A 39 -0.84 8.50 1.34
CA HIS A 39 -2.21 8.72 0.90
C HIS A 39 -2.74 10.08 1.30
N ALA A 40 -1.99 10.83 2.10
CA ALA A 40 -2.33 12.20 2.43
C ALA A 40 -2.37 13.02 1.13
N LYS A 41 -3.49 13.68 0.87
CA LYS A 41 -3.57 14.73 -0.13
C LYS A 41 -3.53 16.03 0.62
N ALA A 42 -2.44 16.74 0.44
CA ALA A 42 -2.25 17.96 1.16
C ALA A 42 -1.46 18.97 0.35
N TRP A 43 -1.82 20.23 0.56
CA TRP A 43 -1.36 21.36 -0.20
C TRP A 43 -0.95 22.45 0.78
N LEU A 44 0.30 22.90 0.74
CA LEU A 44 0.78 24.02 1.53
C LEU A 44 1.12 25.19 0.62
N PHE A 45 0.49 26.33 0.90
CA PHE A 45 0.68 27.57 0.18
C PHE A 45 1.38 28.58 1.10
N HIS A 46 2.65 28.82 0.81
CA HIS A 46 3.40 29.89 1.45
C HIS A 46 3.01 31.24 0.86
N ARG A 47 2.74 32.22 1.72
CA ARG A 47 2.44 33.61 1.29
C ARG A 47 3.48 34.55 1.90
N ALA A 48 3.98 35.48 1.09
CA ALA A 48 4.94 36.50 1.55
C ALA A 48 4.38 37.36 2.70
N SER A 49 3.05 37.46 2.82
CA SER A 49 2.37 38.16 3.91
C SER A 49 2.44 37.44 5.27
N GLY A 50 3.04 36.25 5.36
CA GLY A 50 3.08 35.44 6.58
C GLY A 50 1.76 34.69 6.87
N SER A 51 0.72 34.90 6.07
CA SER A 51 -0.59 34.24 6.22
C SER A 51 -0.68 32.96 5.38
N SER A 52 0.27 32.05 5.55
CA SER A 52 0.30 30.76 4.84
C SER A 52 -0.94 29.90 5.15
N THR A 53 -1.33 29.07 4.20
CA THR A 53 -2.51 28.21 4.33
C THR A 53 -2.20 26.80 3.88
N ALA A 54 -2.68 25.80 4.61
CA ALA A 54 -2.66 24.41 4.17
C ALA A 54 -4.07 23.86 3.95
N TYR A 55 -4.18 22.91 3.04
CA TYR A 55 -5.36 22.08 2.86
C TYR A 55 -4.98 20.63 3.05
N ILE A 56 -5.77 19.88 3.80
CA ILE A 56 -5.56 18.44 4.03
C ILE A 56 -6.90 17.75 3.85
N GLY A 57 -6.94 16.68 3.06
CA GLY A 57 -8.18 15.94 2.87
C GLY A 57 -8.11 14.82 1.84
N SER A 58 -9.23 14.61 1.18
CA SER A 58 -9.49 13.51 0.24
C SER A 58 -9.20 13.88 -1.23
N SER A 59 -9.11 15.18 -1.55
CA SER A 59 -8.90 15.66 -2.92
C SER A 59 -7.50 15.39 -3.47
N ASN A 60 -7.40 14.49 -4.44
CA ASN A 60 -6.21 14.38 -5.29
C ASN A 60 -6.08 15.58 -6.24
N LEU A 61 -4.91 15.74 -6.88
CA LEU A 61 -4.73 16.66 -8.00
C LEU A 61 -5.32 16.06 -9.27
N SER A 62 -6.65 16.09 -9.37
CA SER A 62 -7.38 15.64 -10.57
C SER A 62 -8.62 16.49 -10.78
N ALA A 63 -9.09 16.59 -12.03
CA ALA A 63 -10.28 17.38 -12.34
C ALA A 63 -11.52 16.92 -11.54
N PRO A 64 -11.83 15.61 -11.40
CA PRO A 64 -12.95 15.17 -10.57
C PRO A 64 -12.81 15.59 -9.11
N ALA A 65 -11.63 15.46 -8.51
CA ALA A 65 -11.42 15.79 -7.10
C ALA A 65 -11.37 17.31 -6.80
N LEU A 66 -11.21 18.15 -7.82
CA LEU A 66 -11.11 19.60 -7.67
C LEU A 66 -12.36 20.36 -8.11
N LEU A 67 -13.20 19.76 -8.96
CA LEU A 67 -14.36 20.44 -9.55
C LEU A 67 -15.69 19.79 -9.13
N ASP A 68 -15.86 18.50 -9.41
CA ASP A 68 -17.18 17.86 -9.40
C ASP A 68 -17.36 16.82 -8.27
N GLY A 69 -16.28 16.46 -7.58
CA GLY A 69 -16.23 15.40 -6.59
C GLY A 69 -16.73 15.81 -5.21
N LEU A 70 -17.35 14.87 -4.51
CA LEU A 70 -17.72 15.02 -3.10
C LEU A 70 -16.50 14.79 -2.20
N GLU A 71 -15.71 15.84 -2.01
CA GLU A 71 -14.45 15.80 -1.29
C GLU A 71 -14.53 16.53 0.04
N TRP A 72 -13.95 15.94 1.07
CA TRP A 72 -13.82 16.54 2.39
C TRP A 72 -12.40 17.07 2.55
N ASN A 73 -12.28 18.37 2.77
CA ASN A 73 -11.01 19.06 2.98
C ASN A 73 -11.10 19.99 4.18
N VAL A 74 -10.03 20.04 4.97
CA VAL A 74 -9.86 21.00 6.06
C VAL A 74 -8.87 22.07 5.63
N ARG A 75 -9.24 23.34 5.79
CA ARG A 75 -8.33 24.48 5.62
C ARG A 75 -7.69 24.82 6.96
N LEU A 76 -6.36 24.91 6.97
CA LEU A 76 -5.56 25.42 8.07
C LEU A 76 -5.00 26.79 7.69
N ALA A 77 -5.19 27.79 8.53
CA ALA A 77 -4.64 29.13 8.32
C ALA A 77 -3.58 29.44 9.38
N ALA A 78 -2.44 30.01 8.96
CA ALA A 78 -1.33 30.36 9.86
C ALA A 78 -1.78 31.25 11.03
N LEU A 79 -2.67 32.20 10.77
CA LEU A 79 -3.15 33.17 11.77
C LEU A 79 -4.06 32.52 12.83
N GLU A 80 -4.78 31.45 12.47
CA GLU A 80 -5.73 30.78 13.35
C GLU A 80 -5.07 29.60 14.08
N THR A 81 -4.26 28.82 13.36
CA THR A 81 -3.70 27.55 13.86
C THR A 81 -2.20 27.42 13.53
N PRO A 82 -1.33 28.30 14.04
CA PRO A 82 0.09 28.34 13.66
C PRO A 82 0.86 27.07 14.05
N ALA A 83 0.51 26.45 15.17
CA ALA A 83 1.16 25.21 15.62
C ALA A 83 0.90 24.02 14.69
N MET A 84 -0.33 23.90 14.17
CA MET A 84 -0.68 22.83 13.22
C MET A 84 0.04 23.03 11.88
N LEU A 85 0.14 24.27 11.42
CA LEU A 85 0.86 24.57 10.18
C LEU A 85 2.35 24.23 10.29
N ARG A 86 3.00 24.58 11.41
CA ARG A 86 4.40 24.18 11.66
C ARG A 86 4.60 22.68 11.71
N LYS A 87 3.65 21.94 12.30
CA LYS A 87 3.71 20.46 12.31
C LYS A 87 3.58 19.89 10.91
N PHE A 88 2.70 20.46 10.09
CA PHE A 88 2.55 20.09 8.69
C PHE A 88 3.86 20.32 7.92
N GLU A 89 4.45 21.52 8.03
CA GLU A 89 5.75 21.86 7.43
C GLU A 89 6.84 20.86 7.85
N GLY A 90 6.99 20.62 9.16
CA GLY A 90 7.99 19.68 9.66
C GLY A 90 7.80 18.25 9.14
N THR A 91 6.55 17.81 8.98
CA THR A 91 6.24 16.48 8.43
C THR A 91 6.58 16.41 6.93
N PHE A 92 6.27 17.46 6.18
CA PHE A 92 6.64 17.56 4.77
C PHE A 92 8.16 17.54 4.58
N GLU A 93 8.91 18.32 5.38
CA GLU A 93 10.36 18.36 5.32
C GLU A 93 10.98 17.01 5.69
N ALA A 94 10.45 16.32 6.71
CA ALA A 94 10.89 14.98 7.07
C ALA A 94 10.77 14.02 5.87
N TYR A 95 9.60 13.95 5.23
CA TYR A 95 9.40 13.10 4.04
C TYR A 95 10.29 13.51 2.88
N TRP A 96 10.55 14.80 2.74
CA TRP A 96 11.43 15.27 1.69
C TRP A 96 12.86 14.79 1.92
N GLU A 97 13.39 14.87 3.14
CA GLU A 97 14.79 14.57 3.45
C GLU A 97 15.09 13.09 3.77
N GLU A 98 14.11 12.30 4.22
CA GLU A 98 14.28 10.90 4.66
C GLU A 98 14.72 9.91 3.56
N GLY A 99 14.89 10.36 2.31
CA GLY A 99 15.45 9.57 1.20
C GLY A 99 14.49 8.51 0.61
N GLU A 100 13.27 8.40 1.14
CA GLU A 100 12.23 7.49 0.66
C GLU A 100 11.61 7.93 -0.68
N PHE A 101 11.68 9.22 -0.99
CA PHE A 101 11.26 9.80 -2.26
C PHE A 101 12.49 10.17 -3.10
N GLU A 102 12.64 9.53 -4.26
CA GLU A 102 13.76 9.80 -5.16
C GLU A 102 13.49 11.02 -6.04
N PRO A 103 14.48 11.89 -6.29
CA PRO A 103 14.36 12.96 -7.27
C PRO A 103 13.91 12.45 -8.64
N TYR A 104 12.90 13.10 -9.21
CA TYR A 104 12.38 12.81 -10.53
C TYR A 104 12.61 14.01 -11.46
N THR A 105 13.37 13.78 -12.52
CA THR A 105 13.80 14.80 -13.49
C THR A 105 13.32 14.49 -14.91
N ALA A 106 12.39 13.54 -15.07
CA ALA A 106 11.79 13.16 -16.34
C ALA A 106 12.80 12.71 -17.43
N THR A 107 13.92 12.07 -17.04
CA THR A 107 14.82 11.46 -18.04
C THR A 107 14.14 10.24 -18.70
N PRO A 108 14.53 9.85 -19.93
CA PRO A 108 13.95 8.68 -20.59
C PRO A 108 13.99 7.41 -19.73
N GLU A 109 15.09 7.19 -19.00
CA GLU A 109 15.25 6.04 -18.11
C GLU A 109 14.29 6.09 -16.91
N GLN A 110 14.11 7.28 -16.32
CA GLN A 110 13.17 7.48 -15.22
C GLN A 110 11.73 7.31 -15.66
N GLN A 111 11.38 7.77 -16.87
CA GLN A 111 10.04 7.62 -17.44
C GLN A 111 9.70 6.15 -17.65
N VAL A 112 10.59 5.37 -18.26
CA VAL A 112 10.42 3.93 -18.47
C VAL A 112 10.28 3.19 -17.14
N ARG A 113 11.16 3.50 -16.17
CA ARG A 113 11.09 2.92 -14.83
C ARG A 113 9.75 3.23 -14.15
N LEU A 114 9.30 4.48 -14.23
CA LEU A 114 8.04 4.92 -13.64
C LEU A 114 6.83 4.24 -14.28
N ASP A 115 6.78 4.16 -15.61
CA ASP A 115 5.71 3.48 -16.35
C ASP A 115 5.62 2.00 -15.96
N HIS A 116 6.75 1.32 -15.82
CA HIS A 116 6.81 -0.05 -15.33
C HIS A 116 6.27 -0.20 -13.90
N HIS A 117 6.64 0.69 -12.97
CA HIS A 117 6.08 0.64 -11.62
C HIS A 117 4.58 0.95 -11.57
N LEU A 118 4.10 1.86 -12.42
CA LEU A 118 2.68 2.18 -12.53
C LEU A 118 1.87 1.01 -13.12
N SER A 119 2.39 0.29 -14.12
CA SER A 119 1.70 -0.88 -14.68
C SER A 119 1.58 -2.00 -13.64
N LEU A 120 2.65 -2.28 -12.90
CA LEU A 120 2.65 -3.22 -11.78
C LEU A 120 1.62 -2.81 -10.71
N ALA A 121 1.58 -1.54 -10.33
CA ALA A 121 0.64 -1.05 -9.31
C ALA A 121 -0.83 -1.08 -9.77
N ARG A 122 -1.09 -1.02 -11.08
CA ARG A 122 -2.44 -1.19 -11.66
C ARG A 122 -2.87 -2.66 -11.80
N GLY A 123 -1.97 -3.61 -11.52
CA GLY A 123 -2.23 -5.04 -11.74
C GLY A 123 -2.32 -5.40 -13.22
N VAL A 124 -1.73 -4.60 -14.11
CA VAL A 124 -1.64 -4.90 -15.53
C VAL A 124 -0.35 -5.67 -15.77
N ASP A 125 -0.46 -7.00 -15.83
CA ASP A 125 0.61 -7.83 -16.38
C ASP A 125 0.91 -7.37 -17.83
N PRO A 126 2.15 -6.98 -18.15
CA PRO A 126 2.54 -6.70 -19.54
C PRO A 126 2.53 -7.96 -20.43
N ALA A 127 2.31 -9.14 -19.87
CA ALA A 127 2.37 -10.44 -20.55
C ALA A 127 1.02 -10.91 -21.15
N GLY A 128 0.03 -10.02 -21.26
CA GLY A 128 -1.27 -10.33 -21.88
C GLY A 128 -1.33 -10.22 -23.41
N ALA A 129 -0.25 -9.81 -24.08
CA ALA A 129 -0.20 -9.71 -25.54
C ALA A 129 0.93 -10.59 -26.11
N SER A 130 0.53 -11.80 -26.52
CA SER A 130 1.18 -12.64 -27.54
C SER A 130 2.64 -13.10 -27.33
N GLY A 131 2.78 -14.43 -27.17
CA GLY A 131 3.82 -15.21 -27.86
C GLY A 131 5.18 -15.36 -27.19
N SER A 132 5.56 -16.63 -26.95
CA SER A 132 6.92 -17.16 -26.76
C SER A 132 7.77 -16.67 -25.57
N GLY A 133 7.87 -17.53 -24.55
CA GLY A 133 9.15 -18.05 -24.07
C GLY A 133 10.16 -17.08 -23.45
N ALA A 134 9.89 -16.64 -22.22
CA ALA A 134 10.90 -16.48 -21.17
C ALA A 134 10.18 -16.37 -19.83
N ALA A 135 10.36 -17.36 -18.95
CA ALA A 135 9.83 -17.32 -17.60
C ALA A 135 10.56 -16.23 -16.80
N THR A 136 9.97 -15.03 -16.72
CA THR A 136 10.39 -14.02 -15.76
C THR A 136 10.02 -14.53 -14.37
N ALA A 137 11.03 -14.87 -13.58
CA ALA A 137 10.85 -15.28 -12.19
C ALA A 137 10.06 -14.20 -11.43
N PRO A 138 9.06 -14.56 -10.61
CA PRO A 138 8.33 -13.60 -9.80
C PRO A 138 9.33 -12.81 -8.95
N VAL A 139 9.28 -11.48 -9.02
CA VAL A 139 10.11 -10.62 -8.17
C VAL A 139 9.54 -10.71 -6.75
N TRP A 140 10.21 -11.49 -5.90
CA TRP A 140 9.86 -11.63 -4.50
C TRP A 140 10.29 -10.40 -3.72
N PHE A 141 9.32 -9.81 -3.05
CA PHE A 141 9.48 -8.61 -2.26
C PHE A 141 9.68 -9.01 -0.79
N ASP A 142 10.78 -8.59 -0.15
CA ASP A 142 11.03 -8.88 1.28
C ASP A 142 10.09 -8.05 2.14
N LEU A 143 8.87 -8.55 2.36
CA LEU A 143 7.88 -7.96 3.25
C LEU A 143 8.30 -8.27 4.70
N ARG A 144 8.32 -7.25 5.55
CA ARG A 144 8.50 -7.41 7.00
C ARG A 144 7.39 -6.69 7.75
N PRO A 145 6.86 -7.26 8.84
CA PRO A 145 5.85 -6.60 9.66
C PRO A 145 6.44 -5.34 10.31
N TYR A 146 5.66 -4.25 10.38
CA TYR A 146 6.05 -3.04 11.12
C TYR A 146 6.15 -3.31 12.63
N ALA A 147 6.77 -2.40 13.38
CA ALA A 147 6.92 -2.55 14.84
C ALA A 147 5.58 -2.82 15.56
N TYR A 148 4.56 -2.01 15.29
CA TYR A 148 3.23 -2.20 15.87
C TYR A 148 2.56 -3.51 15.40
N GLN A 149 2.84 -3.99 14.19
CA GLN A 149 2.30 -5.27 13.71
C GLN A 149 3.01 -6.45 14.41
N ARG A 150 4.31 -6.33 14.67
CA ARG A 150 5.05 -7.32 15.48
C ARG A 150 4.46 -7.40 16.89
N GLU A 151 4.19 -6.27 17.53
CA GLU A 151 3.52 -6.27 18.85
C GLU A 151 2.15 -6.96 18.81
N MET A 152 1.35 -6.74 17.76
CA MET A 152 0.07 -7.41 17.57
C MET A 152 0.22 -8.93 17.33
N LEU A 153 1.24 -9.33 16.55
CA LEU A 153 1.59 -10.73 16.32
C LEU A 153 2.07 -11.39 17.62
N ASP A 154 2.93 -10.74 18.39
CA ASP A 154 3.45 -11.26 19.65
C ASP A 154 2.31 -11.45 20.66
N ALA A 155 1.37 -10.50 20.73
CA ALA A 155 0.16 -10.64 21.53
C ALA A 155 -0.71 -11.83 21.10
N LEU A 156 -0.93 -12.03 19.79
CA LEU A 156 -1.64 -13.20 19.27
C LEU A 156 -0.92 -14.52 19.60
N ALA A 157 0.42 -14.53 19.54
CA ALA A 157 1.21 -15.70 19.86
C ALA A 157 1.14 -16.02 21.35
N ALA A 158 1.18 -15.01 22.22
CA ALA A 158 1.02 -15.17 23.66
C ALA A 158 -0.34 -15.76 24.04
N GLU A 159 -1.44 -15.30 23.41
CA GLU A 159 -2.77 -15.90 23.63
C GLU A 159 -2.78 -17.41 23.29
N ARG A 160 -2.06 -17.82 22.24
CA ARG A 160 -1.97 -19.24 21.83
C ARG A 160 -1.05 -20.05 22.73
N SER A 161 0.17 -19.58 23.02
CA SER A 161 1.17 -20.35 23.78
C SER A 161 0.89 -20.37 25.28
N LEU A 162 0.57 -19.22 25.89
CA LEU A 162 0.38 -19.08 27.33
C LEU A 162 -1.04 -19.42 27.77
N HIS A 163 -2.02 -19.07 26.95
CA HIS A 163 -3.44 -19.18 27.32
C HIS A 163 -4.22 -20.22 26.52
N GLN A 164 -3.60 -20.89 25.55
CA GLN A 164 -4.23 -21.91 24.70
C GLN A 164 -5.49 -21.41 23.96
N ARG A 165 -5.52 -20.11 23.64
CA ARG A 165 -6.64 -19.46 22.94
C ARG A 165 -6.33 -19.32 21.45
N TRP A 166 -7.04 -20.13 20.67
CA TRP A 166 -6.89 -20.24 19.21
C TRP A 166 -7.93 -19.45 18.42
N ARG A 167 -8.96 -18.93 19.10
CA ARG A 167 -10.04 -18.13 18.51
C ARG A 167 -9.90 -16.70 18.98
N ASN A 168 -9.27 -15.87 18.15
CA ASN A 168 -8.92 -14.50 18.50
C ASN A 168 -9.60 -13.51 17.54
N LEU A 169 -10.08 -12.39 18.10
CA LEU A 169 -10.58 -11.25 17.33
C LEU A 169 -9.56 -10.12 17.44
N VAL A 170 -9.00 -9.72 16.30
CA VAL A 170 -8.09 -8.56 16.24
C VAL A 170 -8.86 -7.34 15.75
N VAL A 171 -8.89 -6.30 16.58
CA VAL A 171 -9.47 -5.00 16.22
C VAL A 171 -8.34 -4.06 15.84
N ALA A 172 -8.35 -3.56 14.60
CA ALA A 172 -7.34 -2.63 14.11
C ALA A 172 -7.97 -1.56 13.23
N ALA A 173 -7.49 -0.32 13.37
CA ALA A 173 -7.94 0.82 12.58
C ALA A 173 -7.80 0.57 11.06
N THR A 174 -8.53 1.32 10.24
CA THR A 174 -8.35 1.29 8.78
C THR A 174 -6.94 1.79 8.42
N GLY A 175 -6.30 1.16 7.43
CA GLY A 175 -4.94 1.55 7.00
C GLY A 175 -3.78 0.88 7.76
N THR A 176 -4.01 0.22 8.90
CA THR A 176 -2.96 -0.48 9.69
C THR A 176 -2.53 -1.83 9.11
N GLY A 177 -3.05 -2.21 7.94
CA GLY A 177 -2.66 -3.43 7.25
C GLY A 177 -3.19 -4.72 7.88
N LYS A 178 -4.48 -4.78 8.25
CA LYS A 178 -5.15 -5.99 8.77
C LYS A 178 -4.84 -7.26 7.96
N THR A 179 -4.88 -7.16 6.64
CA THR A 179 -4.59 -8.25 5.72
C THR A 179 -3.13 -8.70 5.78
N VAL A 180 -2.20 -7.74 5.92
CA VAL A 180 -0.76 -8.01 6.07
C VAL A 180 -0.50 -8.71 7.41
N LEU A 181 -1.15 -8.25 8.49
CA LEU A 181 -1.09 -8.89 9.80
C LEU A 181 -1.55 -10.34 9.73
N ALA A 182 -2.72 -10.60 9.11
CA ALA A 182 -3.25 -11.95 8.95
C ALA A 182 -2.31 -12.86 8.13
N ALA A 183 -1.74 -12.33 7.04
CA ALA A 183 -0.80 -13.08 6.20
C ALA A 183 0.47 -13.47 6.97
N PHE A 184 1.07 -12.54 7.73
CA PHE A 184 2.24 -12.84 8.56
C PHE A 184 1.90 -13.79 9.71
N ASP A 185 0.71 -13.65 10.29
CA ASP A 185 0.26 -14.57 11.32
C ASP A 185 0.18 -16.00 10.79
N VAL A 186 -0.39 -16.21 9.60
CA VAL A 186 -0.43 -17.52 8.94
C VAL A 186 0.97 -18.02 8.58
N ALA A 187 1.83 -17.14 8.06
CA ALA A 187 3.19 -17.50 7.62
C ALA A 187 4.07 -18.07 8.74
N ARG A 188 3.91 -17.58 9.97
CA ARG A 188 4.71 -18.01 11.11
C ARG A 188 4.11 -19.19 11.88
N LEU A 189 2.84 -19.57 11.64
CA LEU A 189 2.19 -20.65 12.40
C LEU A 189 3.01 -21.96 12.44
N PRO A 190 3.58 -22.46 11.33
CA PRO A 190 4.40 -23.68 11.35
C PRO A 190 5.66 -23.54 12.20
N ALA A 191 6.29 -22.36 12.20
CA ALA A 191 7.52 -22.10 12.94
C ALA A 191 7.26 -21.86 14.45
N ASP A 192 6.22 -21.09 14.77
CA ASP A 192 5.88 -20.71 16.14
C ASP A 192 5.18 -21.86 16.89
N PHE A 193 4.45 -22.73 16.18
CA PHE A 193 3.61 -23.79 16.77
C PHE A 193 3.75 -25.14 16.02
N PRO A 194 4.96 -25.73 15.96
CA PRO A 194 5.23 -26.93 15.15
C PRO A 194 4.46 -28.17 15.60
N GLU A 195 4.07 -28.26 16.88
CA GLU A 195 3.26 -29.38 17.38
C GLU A 195 1.84 -29.39 16.77
N GLN A 196 1.29 -28.21 16.49
CA GLN A 196 -0.06 -28.06 15.93
C GLN A 196 -0.07 -27.92 14.41
N PHE A 197 1.01 -27.39 13.84
CA PHE A 197 1.23 -27.25 12.41
C PHE A 197 2.54 -27.94 12.02
N PRO A 198 2.56 -29.28 11.98
CA PRO A 198 3.78 -30.06 11.76
C PRO A 198 4.29 -30.01 10.31
N SER A 199 3.46 -29.57 9.37
CA SER A 199 3.86 -29.35 7.99
C SER A 199 4.55 -27.99 7.83
N PRO A 200 5.63 -27.88 7.05
CA PRO A 200 6.23 -26.58 6.71
C PRO A 200 5.33 -25.74 5.80
N ASP A 201 4.30 -26.34 5.19
CA ASP A 201 3.34 -25.62 4.36
C ASP A 201 2.38 -24.78 5.22
N PRO A 202 1.87 -23.66 4.69
CA PRO A 202 0.81 -22.92 5.37
C PRO A 202 -0.43 -23.81 5.62
N PRO A 203 -1.05 -23.71 6.80
CA PRO A 203 -2.24 -24.48 7.12
C PRO A 203 -3.42 -24.13 6.20
N PRO A 204 -4.46 -24.98 6.15
CA PRO A 204 -5.69 -24.66 5.44
C PRO A 204 -6.25 -23.30 5.88
N LEU A 205 -6.69 -22.50 4.92
CA LEU A 205 -7.10 -21.12 5.14
C LEU A 205 -8.42 -20.86 4.42
N LEU A 206 -9.36 -20.22 5.12
CA LEU A 206 -10.54 -19.60 4.53
C LEU A 206 -10.56 -18.12 4.90
N LEU A 207 -10.37 -17.26 3.91
CA LEU A 207 -10.51 -15.80 4.06
C LEU A 207 -11.83 -15.37 3.44
N ILE A 208 -12.65 -14.65 4.22
CA ILE A 208 -13.98 -14.20 3.79
C ILE A 208 -14.01 -12.67 3.71
N ALA A 209 -14.50 -12.14 2.60
CA ALA A 209 -14.76 -10.70 2.45
C ALA A 209 -15.91 -10.44 1.47
N HIS A 210 -16.66 -9.37 1.71
CA HIS A 210 -17.88 -9.01 0.97
C HIS A 210 -17.67 -8.46 -0.45
N ARG A 211 -16.41 -8.26 -0.89
CA ARG A 211 -16.08 -7.66 -2.19
C ARG A 211 -14.95 -8.42 -2.85
N LYS A 212 -15.10 -8.71 -4.15
CA LYS A 212 -14.10 -9.39 -4.99
C LYS A 212 -12.76 -8.64 -4.96
N GLU A 213 -12.79 -7.31 -4.98
CA GLU A 213 -11.58 -6.48 -4.97
C GLU A 213 -10.77 -6.67 -3.68
N ILE A 214 -11.45 -6.81 -2.54
CA ILE A 214 -10.79 -7.06 -1.24
C ILE A 214 -10.14 -8.44 -1.26
N LEU A 215 -10.82 -9.45 -1.81
CA LEU A 215 -10.29 -10.81 -1.94
C LEU A 215 -9.05 -10.85 -2.84
N LEU A 216 -9.08 -10.16 -3.98
CA LEU A 216 -7.94 -10.04 -4.89
C LEU A 216 -6.73 -9.38 -4.21
N GLN A 217 -6.96 -8.28 -3.50
CA GLN A 217 -5.91 -7.60 -2.73
C GLN A 217 -5.33 -8.48 -1.62
N ALA A 218 -6.19 -9.22 -0.93
CA ALA A 218 -5.77 -10.15 0.11
C ALA A 218 -4.94 -11.31 -0.47
N LEU A 219 -5.40 -11.91 -1.56
CA LEU A 219 -4.70 -12.98 -2.24
C LEU A 219 -3.29 -12.54 -2.66
N ALA A 220 -3.16 -11.38 -3.28
CA ALA A 220 -1.86 -10.81 -3.65
C ALA A 220 -0.95 -10.59 -2.42
N THR A 221 -1.51 -10.11 -1.31
CA THR A 221 -0.76 -9.92 -0.06
C THR A 221 -0.23 -11.23 0.50
N PHE A 222 -1.09 -12.26 0.57
CA PHE A 222 -0.71 -13.58 1.06
C PHE A 222 0.38 -14.23 0.20
N ARG A 223 0.26 -14.16 -1.13
CA ARG A 223 1.27 -14.67 -2.07
C ARG A 223 2.65 -14.03 -1.86
N GLN A 224 2.69 -12.73 -1.59
CA GLN A 224 3.95 -12.03 -1.33
C GLN A 224 4.57 -12.41 0.02
N VAL A 225 3.76 -12.47 1.08
CA VAL A 225 4.25 -12.81 2.43
C VAL A 225 4.73 -14.26 2.50
N LEU A 226 3.97 -15.18 1.90
CA LEU A 226 4.28 -16.62 1.88
C LEU A 226 5.29 -17.00 0.80
N ARG A 227 5.64 -16.07 -0.09
CA ARG A 227 6.54 -16.29 -1.23
C ARG A 227 6.12 -17.45 -2.12
N ASP A 228 4.81 -17.58 -2.33
CA ASP A 228 4.20 -18.62 -3.16
C ASP A 228 3.22 -17.96 -4.14
N PRO A 229 3.47 -18.00 -5.46
CA PRO A 229 2.63 -17.33 -6.44
C PRO A 229 1.35 -18.12 -6.72
N SER A 230 1.35 -19.42 -6.38
CA SER A 230 0.23 -20.33 -6.54
C SER A 230 -0.71 -20.33 -5.34
N PHE A 231 -0.32 -19.68 -4.24
CA PHE A 231 -1.07 -19.67 -3.00
C PHE A 231 -2.47 -19.08 -3.19
N GLY A 232 -3.49 -19.82 -2.79
CA GLY A 232 -4.86 -19.34 -2.71
C GLY A 232 -5.66 -19.39 -4.01
N GLU A 233 -6.95 -19.73 -3.87
CA GLU A 233 -7.95 -19.78 -4.93
C GLU A 233 -9.16 -18.91 -4.58
N LEU A 234 -9.77 -18.29 -5.59
CA LEU A 234 -10.95 -17.46 -5.42
C LEU A 234 -12.23 -18.29 -5.45
N TYR A 235 -13.17 -17.97 -4.57
CA TYR A 235 -14.56 -18.43 -4.62
C TYR A 235 -15.51 -17.22 -4.60
N VAL A 236 -15.61 -16.55 -5.75
CA VAL A 236 -16.40 -15.34 -5.96
C VAL A 236 -16.66 -15.15 -7.45
N ASP A 237 -17.83 -14.63 -7.82
CA ASP A 237 -18.14 -14.23 -9.19
C ASP A 237 -17.95 -15.37 -10.23
N GLY A 238 -18.49 -16.54 -9.92
CA GLY A 238 -18.40 -17.74 -10.76
C GLY A 238 -17.06 -18.48 -10.74
N ALA A 239 -16.02 -17.93 -10.12
CA ALA A 239 -14.77 -18.66 -9.88
C ALA A 239 -14.98 -19.75 -8.81
N MET A 240 -14.46 -20.96 -9.07
CA MET A 240 -14.57 -22.10 -8.16
C MET A 240 -13.18 -22.68 -7.86
N PRO A 241 -12.81 -22.86 -6.57
CA PRO A 241 -11.56 -23.52 -6.19
C PRO A 241 -11.51 -24.96 -6.68
N SER A 242 -10.31 -25.40 -7.07
CA SER A 242 -10.02 -26.77 -7.49
C SER A 242 -9.41 -27.59 -6.34
N GLN A 243 -8.57 -26.98 -5.51
CA GLN A 243 -7.85 -27.67 -4.43
C GLN A 243 -8.52 -27.51 -3.07
N TRP A 244 -9.33 -26.46 -2.87
CA TRP A 244 -10.07 -26.20 -1.64
C TRP A 244 -9.21 -26.10 -0.36
N ARG A 245 -7.91 -25.80 -0.50
CA ARG A 245 -6.97 -25.73 0.63
C ARG A 245 -6.81 -24.32 1.20
N HIS A 246 -6.62 -23.34 0.33
CA HIS A 246 -6.49 -21.93 0.70
C HIS A 246 -7.50 -21.14 -0.12
N VAL A 247 -8.63 -20.77 0.48
CA VAL A 247 -9.79 -20.23 -0.25
C VAL A 247 -10.06 -18.79 0.17
N PHE A 248 -10.27 -17.93 -0.82
CA PHE A 248 -10.62 -16.52 -0.67
C PHE A 248 -12.04 -16.32 -1.22
N ALA A 249 -13.02 -16.27 -0.32
CA ALA A 249 -14.44 -16.38 -0.66
C ALA A 249 -15.24 -15.12 -0.31
N SER A 250 -16.31 -14.86 -1.07
CA SER A 250 -17.35 -13.93 -0.65
C SER A 250 -18.49 -14.66 0.05
N VAL A 251 -19.15 -13.96 0.97
CA VAL A 251 -20.50 -14.33 1.46
C VAL A 251 -21.55 -14.04 0.40
#